data_AF-A0A392MCH7-F1
#
_entry.id   AF-A0A392MCH7-F1
#
_cell.length_a   1.000
_cell.length_b   1.000
_cell.length_c   1.000
_cell.angle_alpha   90.00
_cell.angle_beta   90.00
_cell.angle_gamma   90.00
#
_symmetry.space_group_name_H-M   'P 1'
#
loop_
_entity.id
_entity.type
_entity.pdbx_description
1 polymer ?
#
loop_
_entity_poly.entity_id
_entity_poly.type
_entity_poly.pdbx_seq_one_letter_code
_entity_poly.pdbx_strand_id
1 'polypeptide(L)'
;YLRMLAVAYEKTQELARDLRTVGCGDLDVEGLTESLFSNHKDEYPEYEQASLRQLYKVKMEELRAESQISDSSGTIGRTKGATVASSQQQISVTVVTEFVRWNEEAITRCNLFSSQAATLATHVKAVFTCLLDQVSQYIADGLERARDGLTEAANLRERFVLGTSVSRRVAAAAASAVIT
;
A
#
# COMPACT_ATOMS: atom_id res chain seq x y z
N TYR A 1 -17.91 1.63 -7.51
CA TYR A 1 -18.49 2.86 -8.10
C TYR A 1 -17.61 3.41 -9.23
N LEU A 2 -16.42 3.97 -8.97
CA LEU A 2 -15.55 4.62 -9.98
C LEU A 2 -15.31 3.80 -11.26
N ARG A 3 -14.96 2.51 -11.12
CA ARG A 3 -14.81 1.60 -12.27
C ARG A 3 -16.09 1.46 -13.10
N MET A 4 -17.25 1.34 -12.43
CA MET A 4 -18.54 1.23 -13.12
C MET A 4 -18.90 2.53 -13.82
N LEU A 5 -18.64 3.68 -13.20
CA LEU A 5 -18.85 4.99 -13.82
C LEU A 5 -18.02 5.13 -15.10
N ALA A 6 -16.73 4.75 -15.06
CA ALA A 6 -15.84 4.80 -16.21
C ALA A 6 -16.35 3.90 -17.36
N VAL A 7 -16.69 2.64 -17.04
CA VAL A 7 -17.24 1.70 -18.04
C VAL A 7 -18.56 2.19 -18.61
N ALA A 8 -19.47 2.70 -17.78
CA ALA A 8 -20.76 3.20 -18.23
C ALA A 8 -20.60 4.41 -19.15
N TYR A 9 -19.73 5.35 -18.81
CA TYR A 9 -19.45 6.52 -19.64
C TYR A 9 -18.81 6.13 -20.97
N GLU A 10 -17.77 5.30 -20.95
CA GLU A 10 -17.09 4.83 -22.17
C GLU A 10 -18.05 4.10 -23.11
N LYS A 11 -18.88 3.19 -22.58
CA LYS A 11 -19.87 2.44 -23.37
C LYS A 11 -20.98 3.34 -23.92
N THR A 12 -21.39 4.35 -23.16
CA THR A 12 -22.40 5.32 -23.63
C THR A 12 -21.81 6.20 -24.73
N GLN A 13 -20.55 6.63 -24.61
CA GLN A 13 -19.85 7.35 -25.68
C GLN A 13 -19.65 6.51 -26.94
N GLU A 14 -19.38 5.21 -26.78
CA GLU A 14 -19.31 4.26 -27.90
C GLU A 14 -20.65 4.19 -28.64
N LEU A 15 -21.74 3.99 -27.91
CA LEU A 15 -23.07 4.00 -28.50
C LEU A 15 -23.43 5.35 -29.15
N ALA A 16 -23.04 6.47 -28.53
CA ALA A 16 -23.28 7.80 -29.09
C ALA A 16 -22.59 7.99 -30.44
N ARG A 17 -21.35 7.48 -30.58
CA ARG A 17 -20.62 7.47 -31.85
C ARG A 17 -21.32 6.59 -32.89
N ASP A 18 -21.81 5.42 -32.51
CA ASP A 18 -22.53 4.53 -33.42
C ASP A 18 -23.83 5.16 -33.92
N LEU A 19 -24.62 5.76 -33.02
CA LEU A 19 -25.87 6.45 -33.38
C LEU A 19 -25.65 7.61 -34.36
N ARG A 20 -24.52 8.31 -34.24
CA ARG A 20 -24.12 9.34 -35.21
C ARG A 20 -23.95 8.77 -36.62
N THR A 21 -23.40 7.56 -36.75
CA THR A 21 -23.21 6.91 -38.06
C THR A 21 -24.52 6.49 -38.71
N VAL A 22 -25.55 6.17 -37.91
CA VAL A 22 -26.88 5.78 -38.38
C VAL A 22 -27.69 6.99 -38.90
N GLY A 23 -27.30 8.20 -38.51
CA GLY A 23 -27.95 9.44 -38.97
C GLY A 23 -29.22 9.75 -38.19
N CYS A 24 -29.15 9.79 -36.85
CA CYS A 24 -30.25 10.15 -35.93
C CYS A 24 -30.74 11.62 -36.03
N GLY A 25 -30.69 12.24 -37.21
CA GLY A 25 -31.19 13.59 -37.45
C GLY A 25 -30.42 14.67 -36.67
N ASP A 26 -31.16 15.52 -35.97
CA ASP A 26 -30.70 16.66 -35.17
C ASP A 26 -30.53 16.34 -33.68
N LEU A 27 -30.62 15.05 -33.30
CA LEU A 27 -30.42 14.62 -31.92
C LEU A 27 -28.97 14.85 -31.48
N ASP A 28 -28.75 15.75 -30.51
CA ASP A 28 -27.45 15.97 -29.89
C ASP A 28 -27.12 14.86 -28.88
N VAL A 29 -26.75 13.69 -29.40
CA VAL A 29 -26.42 12.51 -28.58
C VAL A 29 -25.19 12.74 -27.70
N GLU A 30 -24.23 13.56 -28.15
CA GLU A 30 -23.05 13.93 -27.35
C GLU A 30 -23.45 14.82 -26.17
N GLY A 31 -24.25 15.87 -26.41
CA GLY A 31 -24.76 16.73 -25.35
C GLY A 31 -25.60 15.99 -24.32
N LEU A 32 -26.47 15.06 -24.76
CA LEU A 32 -27.24 14.20 -23.86
C LEU A 32 -26.35 13.27 -23.03
N THR A 33 -25.30 12.72 -23.64
CA THR A 33 -24.32 11.89 -22.92
C THR A 33 -23.58 12.72 -21.88
N GLU A 34 -23.05 13.89 -22.24
CA GLU A 34 -22.37 14.77 -21.29
C GLU A 34 -23.30 15.22 -20.16
N SER A 35 -24.57 15.54 -20.45
CA SER A 35 -25.56 15.92 -19.45
C SER A 35 -25.92 14.76 -18.50
N LEU A 36 -25.91 13.52 -18.97
CA LEU A 36 -26.21 12.35 -18.14
C LEU A 36 -25.12 12.13 -17.07
N PHE A 37 -23.86 12.42 -17.42
CA PHE A 37 -22.71 12.14 -16.57
C PHE A 37 -22.14 13.38 -15.87
N SER A 38 -22.65 14.59 -16.13
CA SER A 38 -22.09 15.85 -15.61
C SER A 38 -21.93 15.84 -14.09
N ASN A 39 -23.00 15.58 -13.33
CA ASN A 39 -22.95 15.56 -11.87
C ASN A 39 -21.94 14.53 -11.35
N HIS A 40 -21.86 13.37 -12.00
CA HIS A 40 -20.91 12.33 -11.62
C HIS A 40 -19.46 12.71 -11.93
N LYS A 41 -19.22 13.49 -12.99
CA LYS A 41 -17.92 14.04 -13.36
C LYS A 41 -17.50 15.21 -12.46
N ASP A 42 -18.45 15.96 -11.92
CA ASP A 42 -18.13 17.05 -11.00
C ASP A 42 -17.66 16.51 -9.64
N GLU A 43 -18.27 15.43 -9.14
CA GLU A 43 -17.91 14.82 -7.85
C GLU A 43 -16.82 13.72 -7.94
N TYR A 44 -16.47 13.28 -9.15
CA TYR A 44 -15.53 12.17 -9.33
C TYR A 44 -14.15 12.41 -8.67
N PRO A 45 -13.54 13.61 -8.74
CA PRO A 45 -12.18 13.83 -8.24
C PRO A 45 -12.06 13.57 -6.73
N GLU A 46 -13.07 13.93 -5.96
CA GLU A 46 -13.15 13.71 -4.52
C GLU A 46 -13.26 12.20 -4.22
N TYR A 47 -14.13 11.49 -4.94
CA TYR A 47 -14.28 10.05 -4.76
C TYR A 47 -13.02 9.28 -5.15
N GLU A 48 -12.31 9.71 -6.20
CA GLU A 48 -11.05 9.09 -6.63
C GLU A 48 -9.98 9.21 -5.53
N GLN A 49 -9.78 10.42 -4.99
CA GLN A 49 -8.84 10.65 -3.89
C GLN A 49 -9.23 9.88 -2.63
N ALA A 50 -10.51 9.87 -2.26
CA ALA A 50 -11.00 9.12 -1.11
C ALA A 50 -10.78 7.61 -1.29
N SER A 51 -11.01 7.07 -2.49
CA SER A 51 -10.77 5.67 -2.82
C SER A 51 -9.30 5.29 -2.68
N LEU A 52 -8.37 6.11 -3.18
CA LEU A 52 -6.93 5.85 -3.04
C LEU A 52 -6.49 5.83 -1.57
N ARG A 53 -6.96 6.80 -0.76
CA ARG A 53 -6.68 6.83 0.68
C ARG A 53 -7.23 5.59 1.40
N GLN A 54 -8.43 5.15 1.02
CA GLN A 54 -9.05 3.97 1.60
C GLN A 54 -8.31 2.69 1.23
N LEU A 55 -7.89 2.52 -0.03
CA LEU A 55 -7.10 1.38 -0.48
C LEU A 55 -5.79 1.27 0.30
N TYR A 56 -5.10 2.39 0.50
CA TYR A 56 -3.90 2.45 1.33
C TYR A 56 -4.19 1.99 2.77
N LYS A 57 -5.22 2.55 3.41
CA LYS A 57 -5.59 2.20 4.79
C LYS A 57 -5.86 0.70 4.92
N VAL A 58 -6.68 0.13 4.03
CA VAL A 58 -7.01 -1.30 4.02
C VAL A 58 -5.76 -2.15 3.84
N LYS A 59 -4.88 -1.78 2.90
CA LYS A 59 -3.64 -2.54 2.69
C LYS A 59 -2.71 -2.50 3.89
N MET A 60 -2.60 -1.35 4.57
CA MET A 60 -1.80 -1.25 5.79
C MET A 60 -2.40 -2.06 6.95
N GLU A 61 -3.73 -2.21 7.00
CA GLU A 61 -4.41 -3.10 7.95
C GLU A 61 -4.17 -4.58 7.63
N GLU A 62 -4.23 -4.96 6.36
CA GLU A 62 -3.91 -6.32 5.86
C GLU A 62 -2.48 -6.73 6.25
N LEU A 63 -1.49 -5.89 5.95
CA LEU A 63 -0.08 -6.16 6.31
C LEU A 63 0.13 -6.28 7.82
N ARG A 64 -0.60 -5.51 8.63
CA ARG A 64 -0.56 -5.61 10.09
C ARG A 64 -1.18 -6.92 10.58
N ALA A 65 -2.29 -7.36 9.98
CA ALA A 65 -2.94 -8.61 10.34
C ALA A 65 -2.08 -9.84 9.98
N GLU A 66 -1.44 -9.83 8.81
CA GLU A 66 -0.51 -10.88 8.37
C GLU A 66 0.66 -11.07 9.33
N SER A 67 1.23 -9.97 9.84
CA SER A 67 2.31 -10.00 10.83
C SER A 67 1.90 -10.67 12.15
N GLN A 68 0.65 -10.50 12.60
CA GLN A 68 0.19 -11.05 13.88
C GLN A 68 -0.10 -12.56 13.83
N ILE A 69 -0.54 -13.06 12.67
CA ILE A 69 -0.86 -14.48 12.48
C ILE A 69 0.43 -15.32 12.54
N SER A 70 1.53 -14.79 12.03
CA SER A 70 2.79 -15.53 12.03
C SER A 70 3.43 -15.64 13.41
N ASP A 71 3.14 -14.72 14.34
CA ASP A 71 3.63 -14.78 15.71
C ASP A 71 2.84 -15.79 16.58
N SER A 72 1.59 -16.13 16.20
CA SER A 72 0.72 -17.03 16.97
C SER A 72 0.88 -18.52 16.63
N SER A 73 1.53 -18.87 15.51
CA SER A 73 1.73 -20.26 15.06
C SER A 73 3.08 -20.83 15.54
N GLY A 74 3.41 -20.60 16.81
CA GLY A 74 4.66 -21.06 17.44
C GLY A 74 4.41 -22.01 18.61
N THR A 75 3.70 -23.12 18.40
CA THR A 75 3.53 -24.15 19.43
C THR A 75 4.57 -25.28 19.33
N ILE A 76 5.41 -25.34 20.37
CA ILE A 76 6.03 -26.53 20.97
C ILE A 76 7.08 -27.26 20.10
N GLY A 77 8.36 -26.92 20.30
CA GLY A 77 9.46 -27.74 19.81
C GLY A 77 10.85 -27.11 19.98
N ARG A 78 11.54 -27.46 21.05
CA ARG A 78 12.92 -27.08 21.41
C ARG A 78 13.93 -27.31 20.27
N THR A 79 14.46 -26.24 19.65
CA THR A 79 15.84 -26.19 19.11
C THR A 79 16.40 -24.76 19.15
N LYS A 80 17.60 -24.65 19.75
CA LYS A 80 18.50 -23.49 19.72
C LYS A 80 18.82 -23.08 18.28
N GLY A 81 18.42 -21.88 17.90
CA GLY A 81 18.84 -21.19 16.69
C GLY A 81 17.97 -19.96 16.53
N ALA A 82 18.55 -18.76 16.60
CA ALA A 82 17.83 -17.50 16.50
C ALA A 82 17.11 -17.39 15.15
N THR A 83 15.88 -17.88 15.06
CA THR A 83 14.98 -17.56 13.97
C THR A 83 14.53 -16.13 14.18
N VAL A 84 15.28 -15.25 13.54
CA VAL A 84 14.98 -13.85 13.30
C VAL A 84 13.52 -13.74 12.86
N ALA A 85 12.63 -13.38 13.78
CA ALA A 85 11.22 -13.07 13.51
C ALA A 85 11.03 -11.78 12.64
N SER A 86 12.11 -11.27 12.05
CA SER A 86 12.17 -9.96 11.38
C SER A 86 11.74 -10.00 9.91
N SER A 87 11.57 -11.17 9.29
CA SER A 87 11.33 -11.26 7.84
C SER A 87 9.98 -10.69 7.39
N GLN A 88 8.99 -10.53 8.27
CA GLN A 88 7.64 -10.06 7.89
C GLN A 88 7.38 -8.57 8.08
N GLN A 89 8.30 -7.80 8.67
CA GLN A 89 8.13 -6.35 8.88
C GLN A 89 8.91 -5.49 7.86
N GLN A 90 9.49 -6.12 6.85
CA GLN A 90 10.35 -5.44 5.88
C GLN A 90 9.53 -4.66 4.85
N ILE A 91 10.08 -3.53 4.40
CA ILE A 91 9.56 -2.75 3.28
C ILE A 91 9.54 -3.65 2.04
N SER A 92 8.39 -3.74 1.37
CA SER A 92 8.19 -4.60 0.22
C SER A 92 7.95 -3.80 -1.05
N VAL A 93 8.71 -4.12 -2.10
CA VAL A 93 8.53 -3.55 -3.44
C VAL A 93 7.15 -3.91 -4.01
N THR A 94 6.63 -5.08 -3.67
CA THR A 94 5.30 -5.53 -4.13
C THR A 94 4.21 -4.57 -3.64
N VAL A 95 4.29 -4.11 -2.39
CA VAL A 95 3.30 -3.18 -1.82
C VAL A 95 3.33 -1.84 -2.53
N VAL A 96 4.53 -1.28 -2.77
CA VAL A 96 4.69 -0.03 -3.53
C VAL A 96 4.18 -0.19 -4.97
N THR A 97 4.40 -1.35 -5.58
CA THR A 97 3.89 -1.66 -6.93
C THR A 97 2.36 -1.64 -6.97
N GLU A 98 1.68 -2.11 -5.92
CA GLU A 98 0.21 -2.01 -5.84
C GLU A 98 -0.26 -0.57 -5.75
N PHE A 99 0.43 0.30 -4.99
CA PHE A 99 0.09 1.72 -4.90
C PHE A 99 0.20 2.40 -6.27
N VAL A 100 1.28 2.12 -7.00
CA VAL A 100 1.48 2.63 -8.38
C VAL A 100 0.35 2.12 -9.28
N ARG A 101 0.02 0.83 -9.22
CA ARG A 101 -1.05 0.24 -10.05
C ARG A 101 -2.40 0.91 -9.80
N TRP A 102 -2.75 1.24 -8.55
CA TRP A 102 -3.99 1.97 -8.25
C TRP A 102 -3.98 3.38 -8.86
N ASN A 103 -2.82 4.04 -8.84
CA ASN A 103 -2.64 5.37 -9.42
C ASN A 103 -2.74 5.36 -10.94
N GLU A 104 -2.13 4.39 -11.62
CA GLU A 104 -2.26 4.21 -13.07
C GLU A 104 -3.72 4.02 -13.48
N GLU A 105 -4.47 3.24 -12.71
CA GLU A 105 -5.90 3.02 -12.93
C GLU A 105 -6.72 4.31 -12.75
N ALA A 106 -6.39 5.11 -11.72
CA ALA A 106 -7.00 6.40 -11.47
C ALA A 106 -6.66 7.43 -12.56
N ILE A 107 -5.42 7.47 -13.04
CA ILE A 107 -4.99 8.34 -14.14
C ILE A 107 -5.71 7.97 -15.44
N THR A 108 -5.90 6.68 -15.71
CA THR A 108 -6.69 6.21 -16.86
C THR A 108 -8.11 6.76 -16.82
N ARG A 109 -8.77 6.76 -15.65
CA ARG A 109 -10.08 7.39 -15.47
C ARG A 109 -10.04 8.91 -15.59
N CYS A 110 -8.99 9.57 -15.08
CA CYS A 110 -8.84 11.02 -15.23
C CYS A 110 -8.78 11.43 -16.71
N ASN A 111 -8.02 10.68 -17.53
CA ASN A 111 -7.95 10.88 -18.98
C ASN A 111 -9.30 10.69 -19.67
N LEU A 112 -10.10 9.73 -19.21
CA LEU A 112 -11.43 9.46 -19.76
C LEU A 112 -12.41 10.61 -19.48
N PHE A 113 -12.44 11.14 -18.26
CA PHE A 113 -13.43 12.15 -17.86
C PHE A 113 -13.03 13.59 -18.17
N SER A 114 -11.74 13.87 -18.38
CA SER A 114 -11.24 15.24 -18.55
C SER A 114 -10.94 15.54 -20.02
N SER A 115 -11.78 16.38 -20.64
CA SER A 115 -11.54 16.89 -22.00
C SER A 115 -10.56 18.06 -22.04
N GLN A 116 -10.49 18.86 -20.97
CA GLN A 116 -9.61 20.02 -20.87
C GLN A 116 -8.27 19.66 -20.20
N ALA A 117 -7.16 20.03 -20.86
CA ALA A 117 -5.81 19.72 -20.38
C ALA A 117 -5.50 20.30 -18.98
N ALA A 118 -6.02 21.49 -18.66
CA ALA A 118 -5.83 22.11 -17.35
C ALA A 118 -6.52 21.31 -16.23
N THR A 119 -7.77 20.90 -16.46
CA THR A 119 -8.54 20.05 -15.53
C THR A 119 -7.90 18.69 -15.35
N LEU A 120 -7.49 18.05 -16.44
CA LEU A 120 -6.76 16.80 -16.41
C LEU A 120 -5.48 16.92 -15.56
N ALA A 121 -4.69 17.97 -15.77
CA ALA A 121 -3.47 18.20 -15.01
C ALA A 121 -3.75 18.37 -13.51
N THR A 122 -4.84 19.05 -13.13
CA THR A 122 -5.26 19.18 -11.73
C THR A 122 -5.58 17.81 -11.12
N HIS A 123 -6.35 16.98 -11.81
CA HIS A 123 -6.73 15.66 -11.31
C HIS A 123 -5.54 14.70 -11.22
N VAL A 124 -4.67 14.67 -12.24
CA VAL A 124 -3.45 13.86 -12.23
C VAL A 124 -2.49 14.30 -11.12
N LYS A 125 -2.36 15.61 -10.86
CA LYS A 125 -1.58 16.11 -9.71
C LYS A 125 -2.14 15.62 -8.38
N ALA A 126 -3.46 15.63 -8.20
CA ALA A 126 -4.08 15.18 -6.97
C ALA A 126 -3.86 13.67 -6.73
N VAL A 127 -4.02 12.86 -7.78
CA VAL A 127 -3.74 11.42 -7.75
C VAL A 127 -2.27 11.16 -7.44
N PHE A 128 -1.34 11.80 -8.16
CA PHE A 128 0.09 11.63 -7.92
C PHE A 128 0.52 12.10 -6.53
N THR A 129 -0.06 13.17 -6.01
CA THR A 129 0.20 13.62 -4.63
C THR A 129 -0.23 12.55 -3.62
N CYS A 130 -1.37 11.88 -3.83
CA CYS A 130 -1.78 10.75 -2.99
C CYS A 130 -0.75 9.62 -3.02
N LEU A 131 -0.18 9.28 -4.19
CA LEU A 131 0.89 8.28 -4.28
C LEU A 131 2.12 8.66 -3.48
N LEU A 132 2.59 9.91 -3.63
CA LEU A 132 3.76 10.40 -2.92
C LEU A 132 3.56 10.31 -1.40
N ASP A 133 2.39 10.73 -0.90
CA ASP A 133 2.05 10.63 0.51
C ASP A 133 2.06 9.17 1.00
N GLN A 134 1.44 8.26 0.24
CA GLN A 134 1.35 6.83 0.59
C GLN A 134 2.72 6.15 0.59
N VAL A 135 3.54 6.38 -0.43
CA VAL A 135 4.89 5.82 -0.53
C VAL A 135 5.78 6.39 0.58
N SER A 136 5.70 7.69 0.82
CA SER A 136 6.46 8.35 1.89
C SER A 136 6.12 7.76 3.26
N GLN A 137 4.82 7.65 3.58
CA GLN A 137 4.37 7.06 4.85
C GLN A 137 4.79 5.61 4.97
N TYR A 138 4.58 4.79 3.94
CA TYR A 138 4.94 3.37 3.98
C TYR A 138 6.44 3.15 4.23
N ILE A 139 7.30 3.91 3.54
CA ILE A 139 8.75 3.83 3.70
C ILE A 139 9.14 4.33 5.10
N ALA A 140 8.62 5.47 5.54
CA ALA A 140 8.93 6.03 6.86
C ALA A 140 8.58 5.04 7.98
N ASP A 141 7.36 4.51 7.98
CA ASP A 141 6.90 3.55 8.98
C ASP A 141 7.72 2.24 8.91
N GLY A 142 8.10 1.80 7.71
CA GLY A 142 8.92 0.61 7.51
C GLY A 142 10.35 0.77 8.03
N LEU A 143 10.96 1.94 7.81
CA LEU A 143 12.29 2.26 8.33
C LEU A 143 12.27 2.37 9.86
N GLU A 144 11.22 2.96 10.43
CA GLU A 144 11.02 3.03 11.87
C GLU A 144 10.94 1.62 12.48
N ARG A 145 10.10 0.73 11.92
CA ARG A 145 10.05 -0.67 12.36
C ARG A 145 11.40 -1.39 12.25
N ALA A 146 12.13 -1.18 11.16
CA ALA A 146 13.43 -1.80 10.96
C ALA A 146 14.47 -1.30 12.00
N ARG A 147 14.46 0.00 12.31
CA ARG A 147 15.31 0.60 13.34
C ARG A 147 14.99 0.01 14.73
N ASP A 148 13.71 -0.11 15.06
CA ASP A 148 13.29 -0.62 16.35
C ASP A 148 13.68 -2.11 16.50
N GLY A 149 13.48 -2.91 15.45
CA GLY A 149 13.93 -4.32 15.41
C GLY A 149 15.45 -4.48 15.50
N LEU A 150 16.23 -3.60 14.87
CA LEU A 150 17.69 -3.59 15.02
C LEU A 150 18.13 -3.24 16.44
N THR A 151 17.45 -2.28 17.06
CA THR A 151 17.72 -1.86 18.45
C THR A 151 17.43 -3.00 19.43
N GLU A 152 16.32 -3.71 19.24
CA GLU A 152 15.99 -4.90 20.04
C GLU A 152 17.03 -6.02 19.85
N ALA A 153 17.43 -6.30 18.60
CA ALA A 153 18.45 -7.29 18.30
C ALA A 153 19.82 -6.93 18.94
N ALA A 154 20.20 -5.65 18.94
CA ALA A 154 21.41 -5.18 19.60
C ALA A 154 21.35 -5.38 21.12
N ASN A 155 20.24 -5.02 21.76
CA ASN A 155 20.01 -5.22 23.19
C ASN A 155 20.06 -6.71 23.57
N LEU A 156 19.47 -7.59 22.76
CA LEU A 156 19.54 -9.03 22.96
C LEU A 156 20.99 -9.53 22.86
N ARG A 157 21.74 -9.07 21.86
CA ARG A 157 23.17 -9.41 21.70
C ARG A 157 23.98 -9.02 22.94
N GLU A 158 23.78 -7.82 23.48
CA GLU A 158 24.48 -7.38 24.70
C GLU A 158 24.19 -8.31 25.89
N ARG A 159 22.92 -8.69 26.08
CA ARG A 159 22.52 -9.64 27.13
C ARG A 159 23.14 -11.03 26.94
N PHE A 160 23.19 -11.53 25.70
CA PHE A 160 23.84 -12.81 25.40
C PHE A 160 25.35 -12.78 25.65
N VAL A 161 26.03 -11.68 25.30
CA VAL A 161 27.48 -11.50 25.55
C VAL A 161 27.78 -11.40 27.05
N LEU A 162 26.95 -10.66 27.81
CA LEU A 162 27.06 -10.60 29.27
C LEU A 162 26.78 -11.98 29.92
N GLY A 163 25.72 -12.68 29.51
CA GLY A 163 25.38 -13.99 30.05
C GLY A 163 26.44 -15.07 29.77
N THR A 164 27.04 -15.06 28.58
CA THR A 164 28.12 -15.99 28.21
C THR A 164 29.44 -15.67 28.91
N SER A 165 29.76 -14.39 29.12
CA SER A 165 30.97 -14.00 29.87
C SER A 165 30.87 -14.33 31.37
N VAL A 166 29.70 -14.12 31.99
CA VAL A 166 29.43 -14.54 33.38
C VAL A 166 29.48 -16.07 33.50
N SER A 167 28.84 -16.81 32.60
CA SER A 167 28.87 -18.28 32.62
C SER A 167 30.28 -18.83 32.49
N ARG A 168 31.13 -18.21 31.66
CA ARG A 168 32.54 -18.60 31.50
C ARG A 168 33.37 -18.32 32.77
N ARG A 169 33.13 -17.19 33.45
CA ARG A 169 33.80 -16.87 34.73
C ARG A 169 33.41 -17.83 35.84
N VAL A 170 32.11 -18.17 35.94
CA VAL A 170 31.63 -19.16 36.91
C VAL A 170 32.24 -20.54 36.65
N ALA A 171 32.29 -20.97 35.38
CA ALA A 171 32.93 -22.25 35.01
C ALA A 171 34.44 -22.27 35.34
N ALA A 172 35.16 -21.17 35.10
CA ALA A 172 36.58 -21.06 35.44
C ALA A 172 36.84 -21.05 36.96
N ALA A 173 35.99 -20.38 37.74
CA ALA A 173 36.07 -20.38 39.19
C ALA A 173 35.78 -21.78 39.78
N ALA A 174 34.76 -22.47 39.25
CA ALA A 174 34.44 -23.84 39.64
C ALA A 174 35.58 -24.82 39.32
N ALA A 175 36.22 -24.70 38.15
CA ALA A 175 37.37 -25.53 37.78
C ALA A 175 38.59 -25.28 38.70
N SER A 176 38.80 -24.05 39.15
CA SER A 176 39.91 -23.70 40.06
C SER A 176 39.68 -24.23 41.48
N ALA A 177 38.42 -24.28 41.94
CA ALA A 177 38.06 -24.80 43.26
C ALA A 177 38.16 -26.33 43.38
N VAL A 178 38.25 -27.06 42.26
CA VAL A 178 38.39 -28.53 42.23
C VAL A 178 39.87 -28.97 42.29
N ILE A 179 40.82 -28.05 42.10
CA ILE A 179 42.27 -28.32 42.07
C ILE A 179 42.96 -28.02 43.42
N THR A 180 42.23 -27.40 44.36
CA THR A 180 42.63 -27.22 45.78
C THR A 180 41.99 -28.26 46.67
#